data_AF-A0A933H486-F1
#
_entry.id   AF-A0A933H486-F1
#
_cell.length_a   1.000
_cell.length_b   1.000
_cell.length_c   1.000
_cell.angle_alpha   90.00
_cell.angle_beta   90.00
_cell.angle_gamma   90.00
#
_symmetry.space_group_name_H-M   'P 1'
#
loop_
_entity.id
_entity.type
_entity.pdbx_description
1 polymer ?
#
loop_
_entity_poly.entity_id
_entity_poly.type
_entity_poly.pdbx_seq_one_letter_code
_entity_poly.pdbx_strand_id
1 'polypeptide(L)'
;MDPAPRMFRASDALVAAWTLVLLAFALMPLMTLQNSELGENRAKCRSNLNQIGKALFLYAEKNNDLLPDADGIEFLSRLYETQTLEDPNVYLCPSWDDSIPATSNRLTLESCDYSGLRNTDEALRLTPARIARDGSRQAVSADRRPSHHDDVRNVLFADGHADSVEEEGYLRVHAGSLGE
;
A
#
# COMPACT_ATOMS: atom_id res chain seq x y z
N MET A 1 15.45 65.30 9.90
CA MET A 1 15.22 64.75 11.25
C MET A 1 15.31 63.24 11.12
N ASP A 2 16.46 62.66 11.44
CA ASP A 2 16.60 61.20 11.53
C ASP A 2 16.10 60.73 12.90
N PRO A 3 15.25 59.69 12.98
CA PRO A 3 14.82 59.16 14.27
C PRO A 3 16.02 58.53 14.98
N ALA A 4 16.24 58.92 16.23
CA ALA A 4 17.29 58.36 17.06
C ALA A 4 17.14 56.82 17.18
N PRO A 5 18.24 56.05 17.11
CA PRO A 5 18.18 54.60 17.21
C PRO A 5 17.64 54.20 18.59
N ARG A 6 16.52 53.46 18.61
CA ARG A 6 15.97 52.89 19.83
C ARG A 6 16.96 51.86 20.39
N MET A 7 17.55 52.15 21.54
CA MET A 7 18.42 51.24 22.26
C MET A 7 17.60 50.02 22.73
N PHE A 8 17.86 48.87 22.13
CA PHE A 8 17.16 47.61 22.43
C PHE A 8 17.50 47.18 23.85
N ARG A 9 16.50 47.06 24.73
CA ARG A 9 16.73 46.68 26.13
C ARG A 9 16.83 45.16 26.24
N ALA A 10 17.60 44.68 27.22
CA ALA A 10 17.75 43.25 27.48
C ALA A 10 16.39 42.55 27.77
N SER A 11 15.45 43.27 28.38
CA SER A 11 14.07 42.80 28.60
C SER A 11 13.32 42.53 27.29
N ASP A 12 13.52 43.40 26.30
CA ASP A 12 12.82 43.32 25.01
C ASP A 12 13.33 42.11 24.20
N ALA A 13 14.63 41.81 24.35
CA ALA A 13 15.26 40.62 23.81
C ALA A 13 14.67 39.33 24.41
N LEU A 14 14.48 39.31 25.73
CA LEU A 14 13.93 38.14 26.44
C LEU A 14 12.49 37.87 26.01
N VAL A 15 11.63 38.90 26.01
CA VAL A 15 10.22 38.75 25.62
C VAL A 15 10.12 38.25 24.17
N ALA A 16 10.93 38.81 23.25
CA ALA A 16 10.97 38.35 21.87
C ALA A 16 11.44 36.89 21.71
N ALA A 17 12.42 36.45 22.51
CA ALA A 17 12.87 35.06 22.50
C ALA A 17 11.77 34.10 22.98
N TRP A 18 11.07 34.45 24.07
CA TRP A 18 9.98 33.63 24.60
C TRP A 18 8.78 33.55 23.67
N THR A 19 8.41 34.66 23.00
CA THR A 19 7.32 34.63 22.02
C THR A 19 7.67 33.79 20.79
N LEU A 20 8.92 33.83 20.32
CA LEU A 20 9.39 32.97 19.22
C LEU A 20 9.33 31.48 19.58
N VAL A 21 9.74 31.11 20.80
CA VAL A 21 9.66 29.72 21.29
C VAL A 21 8.20 29.26 21.34
N LEU A 22 7.30 30.06 21.88
CA LEU A 22 5.87 29.74 21.94
C LEU A 22 5.24 29.61 20.54
N LEU A 23 5.59 30.51 19.62
CA LEU A 23 5.17 30.42 18.22
C LEU A 23 5.67 29.14 17.55
N ALA A 24 6.93 28.76 17.77
CA ALA A 24 7.49 27.53 17.23
C ALA A 24 6.75 26.28 17.75
N PHE A 25 6.43 26.23 19.05
CA PHE A 25 5.64 25.14 19.63
C PHE A 25 4.21 25.08 19.06
N ALA A 26 3.56 26.22 18.85
CA ALA A 26 2.23 26.27 18.25
C ALA A 26 2.20 25.82 16.78
N LEU A 27 3.32 25.97 16.06
CA LEU A 27 3.46 25.56 14.66
C LEU A 27 3.93 24.11 14.49
N MET A 28 4.49 23.49 15.54
CA MET A 28 4.93 22.09 15.53
C MET A 28 3.88 21.07 15.04
N PRO A 29 2.61 21.11 15.49
CA PRO A 29 1.59 20.14 15.05
C PRO A 29 1.27 20.23 13.55
N LEU A 30 1.49 21.39 12.91
CA LEU A 30 1.24 21.56 11.48
C LEU A 30 2.26 20.80 10.62
N MET A 31 3.51 20.67 11.10
CA MET A 31 4.58 19.99 10.35
C MET A 31 4.52 18.46 10.50
N THR A 32 3.99 17.94 11.61
CA THR A 32 3.90 16.49 11.84
C THR A 32 2.78 15.80 11.05
N LEU A 33 1.80 16.56 10.56
CA LEU A 33 0.64 16.02 9.83
C LEU A 33 1.00 15.53 8.41
N GLN A 34 2.01 16.12 7.76
CA GLN A 34 2.38 15.74 6.39
C GLN A 34 3.06 14.36 6.34
N ASN A 35 3.87 14.04 7.36
CA ASN A 35 4.57 12.75 7.43
C ASN A 35 3.64 11.59 7.84
N SER A 36 2.45 11.87 8.40
CA SER A 36 1.49 10.83 8.79
C SER A 36 0.66 10.31 7.62
N GLU A 37 0.42 11.09 6.57
CA GLU A 37 -0.47 10.70 5.47
C GLU A 37 0.09 9.50 4.68
N LEU A 38 1.39 9.48 4.40
CA LEU A 38 2.05 8.35 3.73
C LEU A 38 2.03 7.08 4.58
N GLY A 39 2.23 7.20 5.91
CA GLY A 39 2.12 6.08 6.84
C GLY A 39 0.69 5.53 6.94
N GLU A 40 -0.29 6.42 7.03
CA GLU A 40 -1.71 6.08 7.11
C GLU A 40 -2.20 5.42 5.81
N ASN A 41 -1.84 5.99 4.66
CA ASN A 41 -2.25 5.44 3.37
C ASN A 41 -1.60 4.08 3.12
N ARG A 42 -0.34 3.87 3.50
CA ARG A 42 0.28 2.52 3.48
C ARG A 42 -0.48 1.52 4.35
N ALA A 43 -0.90 1.94 5.55
CA ALA A 43 -1.71 1.08 6.41
C ALA A 43 -3.07 0.74 5.76
N LYS A 44 -3.70 1.68 5.06
CA LYS A 44 -4.93 1.43 4.29
C LYS A 44 -4.69 0.49 3.11
N CYS A 45 -3.62 0.66 2.34
CA CYS A 45 -3.25 -0.27 1.25
C CYS A 45 -3.07 -1.69 1.77
N ARG A 46 -2.37 -1.88 2.90
CA ARG A 46 -2.28 -3.20 3.55
C ARG A 46 -3.64 -3.74 3.98
N SER A 47 -4.52 -2.89 4.49
CA SER A 47 -5.90 -3.30 4.81
C SER A 47 -6.65 -3.79 3.57
N ASN A 48 -6.50 -3.10 2.44
CA ASN A 48 -7.06 -3.51 1.15
C ASN A 48 -6.47 -4.86 0.69
N LEU A 49 -5.16 -5.03 0.74
CA LEU A 49 -4.49 -6.30 0.44
C LEU A 49 -4.94 -7.44 1.36
N ASN A 50 -5.14 -7.19 2.67
CA ASN A 50 -5.67 -8.19 3.59
C ASN A 50 -7.12 -8.60 3.23
N GLN A 51 -7.93 -7.67 2.72
CA GLN A 51 -9.27 -8.00 2.20
C GLN A 51 -9.18 -8.85 0.93
N ILE A 52 -8.27 -8.51 0.02
CA ILE A 52 -7.96 -9.32 -1.17
C ILE A 52 -7.50 -10.73 -0.77
N GLY A 53 -6.64 -10.86 0.26
CA GLY A 53 -6.18 -12.16 0.78
C GLY A 53 -7.33 -13.04 1.28
N LYS A 54 -8.27 -12.47 2.03
CA LYS A 54 -9.49 -13.19 2.46
C LYS A 54 -10.33 -13.63 1.26
N ALA A 55 -10.47 -12.76 0.26
CA ALA A 55 -11.19 -13.08 -0.97
C ALA A 55 -10.51 -14.18 -1.78
N LEU A 56 -9.17 -14.24 -1.80
CA LEU A 56 -8.42 -15.32 -2.43
C LEU A 56 -8.68 -16.67 -1.77
N PHE A 57 -8.78 -16.73 -0.44
CA PHE A 57 -9.16 -17.97 0.25
C PHE A 57 -10.59 -18.39 -0.10
N LEU A 58 -11.54 -17.45 -0.09
CA LEU A 58 -12.93 -17.74 -0.48
C LEU A 58 -13.04 -18.19 -1.96
N TYR A 59 -12.19 -17.63 -2.83
CA TYR A 59 -12.09 -18.06 -4.21
C TYR A 59 -11.55 -19.49 -4.30
N ALA A 60 -10.45 -19.79 -3.58
CA ALA A 60 -9.81 -21.10 -3.58
C ALA A 60 -10.78 -22.21 -3.10
N GLU A 61 -11.55 -21.95 -2.04
CA GLU A 61 -12.59 -22.87 -1.54
C GLU A 61 -13.60 -23.27 -2.63
N LYS A 62 -13.90 -22.36 -3.56
CA LYS A 62 -14.83 -22.60 -4.68
C LYS A 62 -14.15 -23.17 -5.93
N ASN A 63 -12.81 -23.16 -5.99
CA ASN A 63 -12.02 -23.46 -7.19
C ASN A 63 -10.97 -24.55 -6.93
N ASN A 64 -11.33 -25.61 -6.19
CA ASN A 64 -10.46 -26.76 -5.90
C ASN A 64 -9.12 -26.38 -5.24
N ASP A 65 -9.17 -25.42 -4.31
CA ASP A 65 -8.00 -24.87 -3.61
C ASP A 65 -6.97 -24.18 -4.53
N LEU A 66 -7.40 -23.74 -5.72
CA LEU A 66 -6.56 -23.02 -6.67
C LEU A 66 -6.85 -21.52 -6.61
N LEU A 67 -5.77 -20.73 -6.61
CA LEU A 67 -5.86 -19.29 -6.85
C LEU A 67 -6.20 -18.97 -8.33
N PRO A 68 -6.66 -17.74 -8.63
CA PRO A 68 -7.00 -17.30 -9.99
C PRO A 68 -5.88 -17.54 -11.01
N ASP A 69 -6.18 -18.18 -12.12
CA ASP A 69 -5.20 -18.62 -13.13
C ASP A 69 -4.72 -17.54 -14.10
N ALA A 70 -4.42 -16.37 -13.55
CA ALA A 70 -4.04 -15.20 -14.30
C ALA A 70 -2.95 -14.43 -13.55
N ASP A 71 -2.39 -13.42 -14.21
CA ASP A 71 -1.39 -12.53 -13.64
C ASP A 71 -1.85 -11.08 -13.73
N GLY A 72 -1.19 -10.20 -13.00
CA GLY A 72 -1.44 -8.78 -13.12
C GLY A 72 -2.83 -8.41 -12.61
N ILE A 73 -3.50 -7.55 -13.36
CA ILE A 73 -4.86 -7.13 -13.04
C ILE A 73 -5.85 -8.26 -13.27
N GLU A 74 -5.62 -9.13 -14.26
CA GLU A 74 -6.54 -10.21 -14.60
C GLU A 74 -6.69 -11.20 -13.44
N PHE A 75 -5.62 -11.44 -12.67
CA PHE A 75 -5.67 -12.21 -11.43
C PHE A 75 -6.71 -11.66 -10.44
N LEU A 76 -6.74 -10.35 -10.25
CA LEU A 76 -7.68 -9.66 -9.36
C LEU A 76 -9.06 -9.49 -10.02
N SER A 77 -9.12 -9.34 -11.35
CA SER A 77 -10.36 -9.32 -12.11
C SER A 77 -11.18 -10.58 -11.85
N ARG A 78 -10.55 -11.75 -11.67
CA ARG A 78 -11.29 -12.99 -11.32
C ARG A 78 -12.06 -12.86 -10.01
N LEU A 79 -11.49 -12.23 -8.99
CA LEU A 79 -12.17 -12.02 -7.70
C LEU A 79 -13.40 -11.11 -7.86
N TYR A 80 -13.25 -10.09 -8.70
CA TYR A 80 -14.31 -9.13 -9.00
C TYR A 80 -15.42 -9.75 -9.88
N GLU A 81 -15.04 -10.41 -10.97
CA GLU A 81 -15.93 -11.09 -11.92
C GLU A 81 -16.75 -12.20 -11.27
N THR A 82 -16.13 -12.98 -10.37
CA THR A 82 -16.80 -14.05 -9.61
C THR A 82 -17.57 -13.53 -8.40
N GLN A 83 -17.59 -12.21 -8.18
CA GLN A 83 -18.25 -11.57 -7.04
C GLN A 83 -17.75 -12.10 -5.69
N THR A 84 -16.49 -12.54 -5.64
CA THR A 84 -15.84 -12.96 -4.40
C THR A 84 -15.39 -11.74 -3.60
N LEU A 85 -15.05 -10.65 -4.29
CA LEU A 85 -14.79 -9.33 -3.70
C LEU A 85 -15.37 -8.24 -4.62
N GLU A 86 -16.58 -7.78 -4.29
CA GLU A 86 -17.39 -6.91 -5.14
C GLU A 86 -17.12 -5.41 -4.94
N ASP A 87 -16.55 -4.99 -3.81
CA ASP A 87 -16.31 -3.58 -3.54
C ASP A 87 -15.17 -3.05 -4.41
N PRO A 88 -15.44 -2.19 -5.41
CA PRO A 88 -14.41 -1.68 -6.32
C PRO A 88 -13.37 -0.82 -5.59
N ASN A 89 -13.70 -0.23 -4.43
CA ASN A 89 -12.79 0.65 -3.71
C ASN A 89 -11.64 -0.11 -3.04
N VAL A 90 -11.82 -1.41 -2.78
CA VAL A 90 -10.76 -2.26 -2.21
C VAL A 90 -9.59 -2.43 -3.19
N TYR A 91 -9.84 -2.29 -4.50
CA TYR A 91 -8.82 -2.40 -5.54
C TYR A 91 -8.05 -1.11 -5.79
N LEU A 92 -8.38 -0.02 -5.09
CA LEU A 92 -7.75 1.28 -5.24
C LEU A 92 -6.76 1.54 -4.10
N CYS A 93 -5.68 2.24 -4.44
CA CYS A 93 -4.71 2.75 -3.48
C CYS A 93 -5.14 4.15 -3.02
N PRO A 94 -5.37 4.40 -1.71
CA PRO A 94 -5.75 5.73 -1.25
C PRO A 94 -4.67 6.80 -1.43
N SER A 95 -3.43 6.40 -1.75
CA SER A 95 -2.36 7.36 -2.10
C SER A 95 -2.45 7.85 -3.54
N TRP A 96 -3.45 7.36 -4.29
CA TRP A 96 -3.61 7.63 -5.71
C TRP A 96 -5.00 8.23 -5.96
N ASP A 97 -5.01 9.46 -6.47
CA ASP A 97 -6.18 10.27 -6.73
C ASP A 97 -6.77 10.11 -8.15
N ASP A 98 -5.96 9.78 -9.16
CA ASP A 98 -6.45 9.50 -10.53
C ASP A 98 -7.17 8.16 -10.71
N SER A 99 -7.08 7.23 -9.75
CA SER A 99 -7.69 5.90 -9.91
C SER A 99 -9.20 5.96 -9.70
N ILE A 100 -9.94 5.34 -10.60
CA ILE A 100 -11.41 5.41 -10.63
C ILE A 100 -12.02 4.06 -10.29
N PRO A 101 -13.02 3.99 -9.39
CA PRO A 101 -13.71 2.73 -9.11
C PRO A 101 -14.26 2.08 -10.38
N ALA A 102 -14.16 0.75 -10.47
CA ALA A 102 -14.69 0.01 -11.61
C ALA A 102 -16.21 0.24 -11.74
N THR A 103 -16.65 0.54 -12.96
CA THR A 103 -18.07 0.78 -13.30
C THR A 103 -18.70 -0.36 -14.10
N SER A 104 -17.89 -1.34 -14.49
CA SER A 104 -18.28 -2.56 -15.19
C SER A 104 -17.84 -3.76 -14.38
N ASN A 105 -18.33 -4.97 -14.69
CA ASN A 105 -17.93 -6.22 -14.00
C ASN A 105 -16.49 -6.68 -14.32
N ARG A 106 -15.58 -5.77 -14.66
CA ARG A 106 -14.18 -6.07 -14.94
C ARG A 106 -13.29 -4.92 -14.51
N LEU A 107 -12.15 -5.26 -13.91
CA LEU A 107 -11.12 -4.30 -13.54
C LEU A 107 -10.30 -3.88 -14.76
N THR A 108 -9.78 -2.66 -14.73
CA THR A 108 -8.91 -2.08 -15.76
C THR A 108 -7.65 -1.51 -15.10
N LEU A 109 -6.72 -1.02 -15.91
CA LEU A 109 -5.52 -0.32 -15.43
C LEU A 109 -5.83 0.98 -14.68
N GLU A 110 -7.04 1.52 -14.82
CA GLU A 110 -7.50 2.75 -14.16
C GLU A 110 -8.30 2.45 -12.89
N SER A 111 -8.81 1.22 -12.76
CA SER A 111 -9.63 0.79 -11.62
C SER A 111 -8.98 -0.27 -10.73
N CYS A 112 -7.66 -0.47 -10.88
CA CYS A 112 -6.90 -1.39 -10.06
C CYS A 112 -5.45 -0.92 -9.86
N ASP A 113 -5.10 -0.69 -8.60
CA ASP A 113 -3.77 -0.25 -8.18
C ASP A 113 -2.90 -1.38 -7.63
N TYR A 114 -3.44 -2.60 -7.58
CA TYR A 114 -2.74 -3.81 -7.18
C TYR A 114 -2.55 -4.74 -8.38
N SER A 115 -1.65 -5.70 -8.23
CA SER A 115 -1.30 -6.66 -9.27
C SER A 115 -1.05 -8.02 -8.68
N GLY A 116 -1.77 -9.04 -9.16
CA GLY A 116 -1.45 -10.43 -8.87
C GLY A 116 -0.11 -10.85 -9.46
N LEU A 117 0.56 -11.79 -8.80
CA LEU A 117 1.88 -12.29 -9.16
C LEU A 117 1.78 -13.74 -9.62
N ARG A 118 2.25 -13.99 -10.86
CA ARG A 118 2.60 -15.28 -11.46
C ARG A 118 1.85 -16.51 -10.93
N ASN A 119 0.59 -16.64 -11.31
CA ASN A 119 -0.23 -17.84 -11.15
C ASN A 119 -0.69 -18.45 -12.50
N THR A 120 -0.19 -17.92 -13.63
CA THR A 120 -0.41 -18.50 -14.97
C THR A 120 0.41 -19.76 -15.25
N ASP A 121 1.60 -19.88 -14.66
CA ASP A 121 2.46 -21.05 -14.80
C ASP A 121 1.97 -22.15 -13.85
N GLU A 122 1.47 -23.25 -14.41
CA GLU A 122 0.96 -24.40 -13.66
C GLU A 122 2.00 -25.00 -12.70
N ALA A 123 3.30 -24.92 -13.03
CA ALA A 123 4.36 -25.37 -12.15
C ALA A 123 4.56 -24.46 -10.94
N LEU A 124 4.27 -23.16 -11.08
CA LEU A 124 4.41 -22.14 -10.04
C LEU A 124 3.10 -21.83 -9.31
N ARG A 125 1.98 -22.38 -9.79
CA ARG A 125 0.66 -22.19 -9.20
C ARG A 125 0.71 -22.45 -7.70
N LEU A 126 0.14 -21.50 -6.96
CA LEU A 126 0.00 -21.56 -5.52
C LEU A 126 -1.02 -22.63 -5.15
N THR A 127 -0.53 -23.85 -4.95
CA THR A 127 -1.28 -24.97 -4.39
C THR A 127 -1.23 -24.92 -2.87
N PRO A 128 -2.18 -25.55 -2.15
CA PRO A 128 -2.12 -25.68 -0.69
C PRO A 128 -0.78 -26.19 -0.17
N ALA A 129 -0.12 -27.09 -0.91
CA ALA A 129 1.19 -27.64 -0.56
C ALA A 129 2.33 -26.62 -0.64
N ARG A 130 2.26 -25.63 -1.55
CA ARG A 130 3.24 -24.53 -1.65
C ARG A 130 3.00 -23.49 -0.56
N ILE A 131 1.73 -23.13 -0.32
CA ILE A 131 1.32 -22.20 0.74
C ILE A 131 1.76 -22.74 2.12
N ALA A 132 1.57 -24.04 2.38
CA ALA A 132 1.90 -24.65 3.66
C ALA A 132 3.42 -24.73 3.97
N ARG A 133 4.30 -24.63 2.97
CA ARG A 133 5.76 -24.72 3.19
C ARG A 133 6.39 -23.36 3.47
N ASP A 134 5.95 -22.31 2.80
CA ASP A 134 6.55 -20.98 2.93
C ASP A 134 5.59 -19.82 2.56
N GLY A 135 4.31 -19.97 2.89
CA GLY A 135 3.27 -19.03 2.50
C GLY A 135 3.53 -17.60 2.96
N SER A 136 4.22 -17.42 4.09
CA SER A 136 4.60 -16.10 4.63
C SER A 136 5.72 -15.41 3.85
N ARG A 137 6.40 -16.09 2.93
CA ARG A 137 7.48 -15.51 2.10
C ARG A 137 7.12 -15.52 0.62
N GLN A 138 6.02 -16.13 0.25
CA GLN A 138 5.57 -16.21 -1.13
C GLN A 138 4.57 -15.10 -1.43
N ALA A 139 5.00 -14.07 -2.16
CA ALA A 139 4.12 -12.99 -2.58
C ALA A 139 3.12 -13.46 -3.65
N VAL A 140 1.88 -13.00 -3.52
CA VAL A 140 0.76 -13.35 -4.43
C VAL A 140 0.14 -12.12 -5.08
N SER A 141 0.24 -10.96 -4.45
CA SER A 141 -0.19 -9.67 -4.99
C SER A 141 0.64 -8.56 -4.38
N ALA A 142 0.76 -7.43 -5.06
CA ALA A 142 1.44 -6.26 -4.53
C ALA A 142 0.88 -4.97 -5.13
N ASP A 143 1.21 -3.82 -4.52
CA ASP A 143 0.97 -2.51 -5.13
C ASP A 143 1.63 -2.47 -6.51
N ARG A 144 0.94 -1.95 -7.52
CA ARG A 144 1.46 -1.88 -8.89
C ARG A 144 2.44 -0.73 -9.09
N ARG A 145 2.28 0.37 -8.34
CA ARG A 145 3.12 1.58 -8.45
C ARG A 145 3.72 1.97 -7.08
N PRO A 146 4.96 1.54 -6.76
CA PRO A 146 5.60 1.82 -5.46
C PRO A 146 6.07 3.27 -5.30
N SER A 147 6.17 4.03 -6.41
CA SER A 147 6.65 5.42 -6.43
C SER A 147 5.85 6.39 -5.55
N HIS A 148 4.67 5.97 -5.08
CA HIS A 148 3.77 6.78 -4.24
C HIS A 148 3.88 6.41 -2.74
N HIS A 149 4.85 5.56 -2.39
CA HIS A 149 5.03 5.01 -1.04
C HIS A 149 6.48 5.13 -0.51
N ASP A 150 7.27 6.10 -0.99
CA ASP A 150 8.69 6.30 -0.62
C ASP A 150 9.54 5.02 -0.85
N ASP A 151 9.46 4.42 -2.05
CA ASP A 151 10.18 3.20 -2.42
C ASP A 151 9.87 1.95 -1.56
N VAL A 152 8.72 1.99 -0.87
CA VAL A 152 8.14 0.85 -0.15
C VAL A 152 6.98 0.30 -0.96
N ARG A 153 6.81 -1.02 -0.96
CA ARG A 153 5.70 -1.70 -1.62
C ARG A 153 4.93 -2.53 -0.60
N ASN A 154 3.61 -2.41 -0.58
CA ASN A 154 2.78 -3.35 0.16
C ASN A 154 2.60 -4.62 -0.66
N VAL A 155 2.78 -5.75 0.01
CA VAL A 155 2.79 -7.07 -0.59
C VAL A 155 1.87 -7.96 0.21
N LEU A 156 1.02 -8.69 -0.50
CA LEU A 156 0.20 -9.77 0.04
C LEU A 156 0.94 -11.09 -0.14
N PHE A 157 1.01 -11.86 0.93
CA PHE A 157 1.63 -13.16 0.98
C PHE A 157 0.59 -14.27 0.91
N ALA A 158 1.04 -15.47 0.58
CA ALA A 158 0.16 -16.60 0.29
C ALA A 158 -0.56 -17.19 1.52
N ASP A 159 -0.05 -16.92 2.71
CA ASP A 159 -0.75 -17.18 3.98
C ASP A 159 -1.83 -16.12 4.30
N GLY A 160 -1.98 -15.10 3.45
CA GLY A 160 -3.01 -14.08 3.52
C GLY A 160 -2.64 -12.82 4.32
N HIS A 161 -1.43 -12.73 4.88
CA HIS A 161 -1.00 -11.49 5.52
C HIS A 161 -0.47 -10.50 4.48
N ALA A 162 -0.64 -9.20 4.76
CA ALA A 162 -0.04 -8.13 3.98
C ALA A 162 0.97 -7.34 4.81
N ASP A 163 2.15 -7.09 4.23
CA ASP A 163 3.21 -6.29 4.85
C ASP A 163 3.87 -5.32 3.85
N SER A 164 4.58 -4.34 4.39
CA SER A 164 5.33 -3.35 3.61
C SER A 164 6.79 -3.78 3.51
N VAL A 165 7.29 -3.93 2.27
CA VAL A 165 8.69 -4.27 1.99
C VAL A 165 9.35 -3.16 1.16
N GLU A 166 10.61 -2.87 1.44
CA GLU A 166 11.42 -1.99 0.58
C GLU A 166 11.55 -2.58 -0.82
N GLU A 167 11.69 -1.74 -1.86
CA GLU A 167 11.73 -2.21 -3.26
C GLU A 167 12.82 -3.27 -3.52
N GLU A 168 13.99 -3.17 -2.88
CA GLU A 168 15.03 -4.21 -2.98
C GLU A 168 14.57 -5.54 -2.35
N GLY A 169 13.86 -5.47 -1.23
CA GLY A 169 13.24 -6.64 -0.58
C GLY A 169 12.14 -7.24 -1.46
N TYR A 170 11.33 -6.40 -2.10
CA TYR A 170 10.32 -6.84 -3.06
C TYR A 170 10.95 -7.59 -4.23
N LEU A 171 12.04 -7.09 -4.82
CA LEU A 171 12.72 -7.80 -5.91
C LEU A 171 13.20 -9.20 -5.49
N ARG A 172 13.64 -9.38 -4.24
CA ARG A 172 14.04 -10.68 -3.70
C ARG A 172 12.85 -11.61 -3.47
N VAL A 173 11.75 -11.10 -2.91
CA VAL A 173 10.52 -11.88 -2.70
C VAL A 173 9.89 -12.25 -4.04
N HIS A 174 9.84 -11.29 -4.96
CA HIS A 174 9.38 -11.48 -6.32
C HIS A 174 10.26 -12.51 -7.03
N ALA A 175 11.59 -12.39 -6.99
CA ALA A 175 12.51 -13.37 -7.57
C ALA A 175 12.43 -14.76 -6.92
N GLY A 176 12.31 -14.84 -5.59
CA GLY A 176 12.14 -16.10 -4.86
C GLY A 176 10.81 -16.79 -5.18
N SER A 177 9.77 -16.03 -5.50
CA SER A 177 8.51 -16.57 -6.03
C SER A 177 8.64 -17.15 -7.46
N LEU A 178 9.74 -16.87 -8.17
CA LEU A 178 10.02 -17.41 -9.52
C LEU A 178 10.66 -18.81 -9.52
N GLY A 179 11.02 -19.35 -8.34
CA GLY A 179 11.66 -20.66 -8.21
C GLY A 179 13.16 -20.64 -8.52
N GLU A 180 13.95 -20.98 -7.49
CA GLU A 180 15.12 -21.85 -7.68
C GLU A 180 14.67 -23.32 -7.53
#